data_AF-A0A928HRS1-F1
#
_entry.id   AF-A0A928HRS1-F1
#
_cell.length_a   1.000
_cell.length_b   1.000
_cell.length_c   1.000
_cell.angle_alpha   90.00
_cell.angle_beta   90.00
_cell.angle_gamma   90.00
#
_symmetry.space_group_name_H-M   'P 1'
#
loop_
_entity.id
_entity.type
_entity.pdbx_description
1 polymer ?
#
loop_
_entity_poly.entity_id
_entity_poly.type
_entity_poly.pdbx_seq_one_letter_code
_entity_poly.pdbx_strand_id
1 'polypeptide(L)'
;MNLPLKNVQNTSGKYALFFMDGAGNWQRVEEIGMAVRPFQVVATFDSRPYVAVQKNGNIRTPDDTRLFLINLLNGTVVSGGEFGVSRIIFDTNNKSIFFTPLALNGVPVQKYSWCLPYGDMPYMAINIPSISQPGIKSWGMGDTLVPVFEIAVVEFVPLANCASKKTDTPKRRRCRPRSSKNKPNILSRGPIAQNIPAKPKMRTNTVSLRNTKRNAFGGLYDVYINGRRVATKRMNANAKTFMNNRILALSYQVPAGLTDNYDIFWPDGTQFYIGGTHRITGQPITVNSVSEQNNELRLGLSNNAVRVIRENDLARFAPQQFVLNEKQK
;
A
#
# COMPACT_ATOMS: atom_id res chain seq x y z
N MET A 1 -17.99 -28.79 2.32
CA MET A 1 -16.97 -28.58 1.27
C MET A 1 -15.83 -29.54 1.59
N ASN A 2 -15.56 -30.54 0.74
CA ASN A 2 -14.45 -31.46 0.98
C ASN A 2 -13.14 -30.71 0.71
N LEU A 3 -12.32 -30.53 1.74
CA LEU A 3 -11.00 -29.98 1.56
C LEU A 3 -10.14 -30.99 0.79
N PRO A 4 -9.31 -30.55 -0.16
CA PRO A 4 -8.39 -31.44 -0.90
C PRO A 4 -7.20 -31.85 -0.01
N LEU A 5 -7.47 -32.21 1.25
CA LEU A 5 -6.49 -32.62 2.25
C LEU A 5 -7.06 -33.79 3.05
N LYS A 6 -6.21 -34.78 3.35
CA LYS A 6 -6.57 -35.88 4.24
C LYS A 6 -5.41 -36.30 5.13
N ASN A 7 -5.75 -36.67 6.36
CA ASN A 7 -4.84 -37.32 7.29
C ASN A 7 -4.90 -38.84 7.06
N VAL A 8 -3.76 -39.48 6.83
CA VAL A 8 -3.66 -40.94 6.70
C VAL A 8 -2.77 -41.46 7.81
N GLN A 9 -3.31 -42.35 8.64
CA GLN A 9 -2.56 -42.99 9.71
C GLN A 9 -1.78 -44.19 9.16
N ASN A 10 -0.52 -44.32 9.54
CA ASN A 10 0.31 -45.48 9.23
C ASN A 10 0.16 -46.57 10.30
N THR A 11 0.78 -47.72 10.07
CA THR A 11 0.77 -48.87 10.99
C THR A 11 1.41 -48.58 12.35
N SER A 12 2.34 -47.61 12.43
CA SER A 12 2.94 -47.15 13.67
C SER A 12 2.08 -46.12 14.43
N GLY A 13 0.86 -45.84 13.96
CA GLY A 13 -0.07 -44.90 14.57
C GLY A 13 0.24 -43.42 14.28
N LYS A 14 1.23 -43.10 13.45
CA LYS A 14 1.58 -41.73 13.04
C LYS A 14 0.76 -41.31 11.81
N TYR A 15 0.49 -40.02 11.71
CA TYR A 15 -0.29 -39.42 10.64
C TYR A 15 0.63 -38.78 9.60
N ALA A 16 0.35 -39.03 8.32
CA ALA A 16 0.90 -38.30 7.19
C ALA A 16 -0.21 -37.44 6.57
N LEU A 17 0.17 -36.28 6.05
CA LEU A 17 -0.75 -35.39 5.36
C LEU A 17 -0.67 -35.63 3.85
N PHE A 18 -1.82 -35.76 3.22
CA PHE A 18 -1.94 -35.86 1.77
C PHE A 18 -2.78 -34.71 1.24
N PHE A 19 -2.46 -34.23 0.04
CA PHE A 19 -3.25 -33.28 -0.72
C PHE A 19 -3.70 -33.89 -2.05
N MET A 20 -4.81 -33.39 -2.60
CA MET A 20 -5.25 -33.76 -3.95
C MET A 20 -4.66 -32.75 -4.93
N ASP A 21 -3.85 -33.23 -5.88
CA ASP A 21 -3.25 -32.41 -6.92
C ASP A 21 -4.27 -31.96 -7.98
N GLY A 22 -3.83 -31.10 -8.90
CA GLY A 22 -4.69 -30.61 -10.00
C GLY A 22 -5.17 -31.69 -10.97
N ALA A 23 -4.58 -32.89 -10.95
CA ALA A 23 -4.99 -34.05 -11.73
C ALA A 23 -5.92 -35.00 -10.96
N GLY A 24 -6.28 -34.67 -9.71
CA GLY A 24 -7.16 -35.47 -8.85
C GLY A 24 -6.44 -36.61 -8.11
N ASN A 25 -5.11 -36.69 -8.16
CA ASN A 25 -4.34 -37.72 -7.46
C ASN A 25 -4.01 -37.28 -6.04
N TRP A 26 -3.99 -38.22 -5.11
CA TRP A 26 -3.55 -37.97 -3.75
C TRP A 26 -2.04 -38.07 -3.65
N GLN A 27 -1.39 -36.96 -3.34
CA GLN A 27 0.05 -36.87 -3.11
C GLN A 27 0.35 -36.61 -1.64
N ARG A 28 1.46 -37.17 -1.15
CA ARG A 28 1.92 -36.93 0.21
C ARG A 28 2.63 -35.58 0.28
N VAL A 29 2.38 -34.81 1.34
CA VAL A 29 3.18 -33.63 1.67
C VAL A 29 4.44 -34.12 2.38
N GLU A 30 5.57 -34.23 1.67
CA GLU A 30 6.77 -34.87 2.24
C GLU A 30 7.50 -33.98 3.25
N GLU A 31 7.64 -32.70 2.96
CA GLU A 31 8.43 -31.73 3.74
C GLU A 31 7.93 -31.52 5.18
N ILE A 32 6.64 -31.78 5.46
CA ILE A 32 6.04 -31.63 6.79
C ILE A 32 6.32 -32.84 7.73
N GLY A 33 6.80 -33.95 7.15
CA GLY A 33 7.04 -35.20 7.84
C GLY A 33 5.76 -35.88 8.35
N MET A 34 5.91 -36.72 9.39
CA MET A 34 4.79 -37.37 10.07
C MET A 34 4.51 -36.72 11.42
N ALA A 35 3.25 -36.81 11.87
CA ALA A 35 2.79 -36.30 13.15
C ALA A 35 2.26 -37.43 14.05
N VAL A 36 2.36 -37.26 15.37
CA VAL A 36 1.77 -38.22 16.33
C VAL A 36 0.26 -38.01 16.52
N ARG A 37 -0.27 -36.89 16.03
CA ARG A 37 -1.68 -36.52 16.02
C ARG A 37 -2.07 -36.10 14.59
N PRO A 38 -3.36 -36.19 14.22
CA PRO A 38 -3.81 -35.63 12.96
C PRO A 38 -3.42 -34.17 12.82
N PHE A 39 -2.99 -33.79 11.62
CA PHE A 39 -2.75 -32.41 11.25
C PHE A 39 -4.06 -31.63 11.28
N GLN A 40 -4.02 -30.41 11.81
CA GLN A 40 -5.20 -29.55 11.96
C GLN A 40 -5.17 -28.45 10.91
N VAL A 41 -6.25 -28.29 10.16
CA VAL A 41 -6.39 -27.15 9.24
C VAL A 41 -6.70 -25.91 10.06
N VAL A 42 -5.81 -24.92 9.98
CA VAL A 42 -5.93 -23.64 10.70
C VAL A 42 -6.72 -22.63 9.88
N ALA A 43 -6.42 -22.57 8.58
CA ALA A 43 -7.04 -21.61 7.67
C ALA A 43 -7.08 -22.16 6.25
N THR A 44 -8.12 -21.79 5.53
CA THR A 44 -8.24 -21.98 4.09
C THR A 44 -8.40 -20.62 3.44
N PHE A 45 -7.76 -20.44 2.29
CA PHE A 45 -7.74 -19.16 1.59
C PHE A 45 -8.62 -19.28 0.34
N ASP A 46 -9.84 -18.77 0.43
CA ASP A 46 -10.79 -18.75 -0.68
C ASP A 46 -10.10 -18.16 -1.92
N SER A 47 -10.33 -18.76 -3.10
CA SER A 47 -9.71 -18.40 -4.39
C SER A 47 -8.19 -18.63 -4.52
N ARG A 48 -7.52 -19.25 -3.54
CA ARG A 48 -6.08 -19.52 -3.58
C ARG A 48 -5.78 -20.99 -3.33
N PRO A 49 -4.72 -21.55 -3.93
CA PRO A 49 -4.35 -22.95 -3.72
C PRO A 49 -3.57 -23.12 -2.42
N TYR A 50 -3.96 -22.44 -1.33
CA TYR A 50 -3.20 -22.42 -0.09
C TYR A 50 -4.03 -22.92 1.07
N VAL A 51 -3.41 -23.72 1.93
CA VAL A 51 -3.97 -24.12 3.22
C VAL A 51 -2.92 -24.02 4.29
N ALA A 52 -3.29 -23.40 5.41
CA ALA A 52 -2.45 -23.38 6.59
C ALA A 52 -2.80 -24.54 7.51
N VAL A 53 -1.79 -25.27 7.94
CA VAL A 53 -1.93 -26.50 8.69
C VAL A 53 -1.00 -26.48 9.91
N GLN A 54 -1.54 -26.88 11.05
CA GLN A 54 -0.80 -27.05 12.29
C GLN A 54 -0.44 -28.51 12.50
N LYS A 55 0.85 -28.75 12.73
CA LYS A 55 1.37 -30.00 13.27
C LYS A 55 1.51 -29.84 14.78
N ASN A 56 0.83 -30.66 15.55
CA ASN A 56 0.92 -30.62 17.00
C ASN A 56 2.08 -31.49 17.50
N GLY A 57 2.87 -30.94 18.43
CA GLY A 57 3.83 -31.71 19.21
C GLY A 57 3.16 -32.74 20.13
N ASN A 58 3.95 -33.63 20.73
CA ASN A 58 3.46 -34.53 21.76
C ASN A 58 3.49 -33.84 23.14
N ILE A 59 2.82 -34.41 24.14
CA ILE A 59 2.91 -34.02 25.56
C ILE A 59 4.37 -33.95 26.03
N ARG A 60 5.24 -34.83 25.53
CA ARG A 60 6.67 -34.86 25.86
C ARG A 60 7.53 -33.85 25.06
N THR A 61 7.01 -33.36 23.94
CA THR A 61 7.68 -32.41 23.04
C THR A 61 6.69 -31.34 22.56
N PRO A 62 6.13 -30.53 23.49
CA PRO A 62 5.16 -29.50 23.15
C PRO A 62 5.75 -28.45 22.19
N ASP A 63 7.07 -28.28 22.26
CA ASP A 63 7.89 -27.36 21.46
C ASP A 63 7.96 -27.74 19.97
N ASP A 64 7.51 -28.96 19.60
CA ASP A 64 7.47 -29.40 18.20
C ASP A 64 6.13 -29.04 17.51
N THR A 65 5.32 -28.19 18.14
CA THR A 65 4.15 -27.61 17.49
C THR A 65 4.61 -26.66 16.40
N ARG A 66 4.21 -26.89 15.15
CA ARG A 66 4.66 -26.12 13.98
C ARG A 66 3.48 -25.72 13.11
N LEU A 67 3.58 -24.54 12.51
CA LEU A 67 2.62 -24.06 11.52
C LEU A 67 3.24 -24.23 10.13
N PHE A 68 2.45 -24.69 9.17
CA PHE A 68 2.87 -24.88 7.79
C PHE A 68 1.87 -24.23 6.84
N LEU A 69 2.36 -23.67 5.74
CA LEU A 69 1.56 -23.21 4.62
C LEU A 69 1.83 -24.12 3.44
N ILE A 70 0.79 -24.74 2.91
CA ILE A 70 0.89 -25.76 1.87
C ILE A 70 0.24 -25.22 0.60
N ASN A 71 0.98 -25.25 -0.50
CA ASN A 71 0.44 -25.00 -1.83
C ASN A 71 -0.14 -26.30 -2.41
N LEU A 72 -1.45 -26.31 -2.67
CA LEU A 72 -2.20 -27.46 -3.16
C LEU A 72 -1.99 -27.73 -4.66
N LEU A 73 -1.39 -26.82 -5.42
CA LEU A 73 -1.10 -27.07 -6.84
C LEU A 73 0.12 -27.95 -7.04
N ASN A 74 1.15 -27.78 -6.20
CA ASN A 74 2.47 -28.38 -6.39
C ASN A 74 3.06 -29.03 -5.13
N GLY A 75 2.37 -28.95 -3.98
CA GLY A 75 2.80 -29.56 -2.73
C GLY A 75 3.89 -28.80 -1.96
N THR A 76 4.35 -27.62 -2.43
CA THR A 76 5.42 -26.87 -1.75
C THR A 76 4.98 -26.41 -0.37
N VAL A 77 5.87 -26.53 0.62
CA VAL A 77 5.58 -26.19 2.02
C VAL A 77 6.45 -25.03 2.51
N VAL A 78 5.84 -24.11 3.24
CA VAL A 78 6.54 -23.06 4.00
C VAL A 78 6.31 -23.27 5.50
N SER A 79 7.38 -23.30 6.29
CA SER A 79 7.30 -23.45 7.76
C SER A 79 7.19 -22.10 8.46
N GLY A 80 6.28 -22.02 9.44
CA GLY A 80 6.04 -20.86 10.30
C GLY A 80 6.80 -21.01 11.60
N GLY A 81 7.87 -20.23 11.76
CA GLY A 81 8.77 -20.30 12.91
C GLY A 81 9.78 -21.45 12.81
N GLU A 82 11.05 -21.13 13.04
CA GLU A 82 12.16 -22.10 12.96
C GLU A 82 12.16 -23.09 14.15
N PHE A 83 11.64 -22.68 15.30
CA PHE A 83 11.67 -23.41 16.57
C PHE A 83 10.28 -23.79 17.12
N GLY A 84 9.28 -23.85 16.24
CA GLY A 84 7.89 -24.13 16.62
C GLY A 84 7.09 -22.89 17.02
N VAL A 85 5.83 -23.09 17.36
CA VAL A 85 4.82 -22.04 17.62
C VAL A 85 3.95 -22.39 18.83
N SER A 86 3.69 -21.39 19.68
CA SER A 86 2.90 -21.54 20.92
C SER A 86 1.46 -21.07 20.77
N ARG A 87 1.20 -20.09 19.91
CA ARG A 87 -0.14 -19.54 19.66
C ARG A 87 -0.32 -19.28 18.19
N ILE A 88 -1.49 -19.62 17.64
CA ILE A 88 -1.87 -19.41 16.25
C ILE A 88 -3.27 -18.80 16.24
N ILE A 89 -3.48 -17.71 15.51
CA ILE A 89 -4.76 -17.02 15.36
C ILE A 89 -4.95 -16.71 13.88
N PHE A 90 -6.07 -17.13 13.31
CA PHE A 90 -6.46 -16.74 11.97
C PHE A 90 -7.48 -15.60 12.02
N ASP A 91 -7.21 -14.51 11.32
CA ASP A 91 -8.16 -13.42 11.11
C ASP A 91 -8.86 -13.64 9.76
N THR A 92 -10.14 -14.01 9.83
CA THR A 92 -10.98 -14.29 8.67
C THR A 92 -11.21 -13.06 7.80
N ASN A 93 -11.15 -11.85 8.35
CA ASN A 93 -11.44 -10.61 7.63
C ASN A 93 -10.29 -10.25 6.68
N ASN A 94 -9.05 -10.32 7.18
CA ASN A 94 -7.86 -9.88 6.45
C ASN A 94 -7.17 -11.08 5.77
N LYS A 95 -7.66 -12.30 6.03
CA LYS A 95 -7.04 -13.57 5.61
C LYS A 95 -5.57 -13.64 6.04
N SER A 96 -5.31 -13.28 7.29
CA SER A 96 -3.96 -13.25 7.87
C SER A 96 -3.84 -14.23 9.03
N ILE A 97 -2.69 -14.88 9.15
CA ILE A 97 -2.39 -15.77 10.28
C ILE A 97 -1.36 -15.11 11.16
N PHE A 98 -1.68 -14.95 12.43
CA PHE A 98 -0.79 -14.46 13.47
C PHE A 98 -0.30 -15.63 14.30
N PHE A 99 1.01 -15.77 14.51
CA PHE A 99 1.54 -16.80 15.39
C PHE A 99 2.68 -16.31 16.27
N THR A 100 2.81 -16.92 17.45
CA THR A 100 3.94 -16.67 18.36
C THR A 100 4.93 -17.82 18.22
N PRO A 101 6.18 -17.59 17.79
CA PRO A 101 7.22 -18.59 17.82
C PRO A 101 7.51 -19.00 19.27
N LEU A 102 7.89 -20.25 19.43
CA LEU A 102 8.45 -20.72 20.68
C LEU A 102 9.90 -20.21 20.76
N ALA A 103 10.20 -19.32 21.71
CA ALA A 103 11.54 -18.80 21.90
C ALA A 103 12.34 -19.73 22.81
N LEU A 104 13.53 -20.13 22.38
CA LEU A 104 14.58 -20.59 23.28
C LEU A 104 15.06 -19.35 24.06
N ASN A 105 14.81 -19.28 25.37
CA ASN A 105 15.41 -18.30 26.31
C ASN A 105 14.71 -16.92 26.48
N GLY A 106 13.39 -16.85 26.58
CA GLY A 106 12.72 -15.68 27.20
C GLY A 106 12.80 -14.36 26.43
N VAL A 107 13.08 -14.41 25.13
CA VAL A 107 13.06 -13.26 24.21
C VAL A 107 11.60 -12.78 24.02
N PRO A 108 11.33 -11.46 23.95
CA PRO A 108 9.97 -10.93 23.79
C PRO A 108 9.23 -11.56 22.61
N VAL A 109 7.96 -11.90 22.86
CA VAL A 109 7.01 -12.52 21.93
C VAL A 109 6.88 -11.70 20.64
N GLN A 110 7.62 -12.06 19.60
CA GLN A 110 7.46 -11.53 18.25
C GLN A 110 6.30 -12.28 17.58
N LYS A 111 5.16 -11.64 17.28
CA LYS A 111 4.05 -12.30 16.60
C LYS A 111 4.26 -12.26 15.09
N TYR A 112 4.48 -13.37 14.43
CA TYR A 112 4.66 -13.36 12.99
C TYR A 112 3.30 -13.29 12.28
N SER A 113 3.19 -12.48 11.23
CA SER A 113 2.01 -12.50 10.35
C SER A 113 2.36 -13.06 8.98
N TRP A 114 1.67 -14.11 8.54
CA TRP A 114 1.68 -14.52 7.14
C TRP A 114 0.66 -13.72 6.35
N CYS A 115 1.17 -12.92 5.42
CA CYS A 115 0.39 -12.22 4.42
C CYS A 115 0.68 -12.89 3.06
N LEU A 116 -0.32 -13.52 2.46
CA LEU A 116 -0.20 -14.02 1.09
C LEU A 116 -0.38 -12.82 0.14
N PRO A 117 0.61 -12.45 -0.70
CA PRO A 117 0.48 -11.30 -1.60
C PRO A 117 -0.73 -11.45 -2.54
N TYR A 118 -1.39 -10.34 -2.88
CA TYR A 118 -2.34 -10.29 -3.99
C TYR A 118 -1.57 -10.20 -5.33
N GLY A 119 -1.83 -11.13 -6.25
CA GLY A 119 -1.25 -11.16 -7.61
C GLY A 119 -0.70 -12.53 -8.02
N ASP A 120 -0.19 -12.65 -9.24
CA ASP A 120 0.35 -13.89 -9.85
C ASP A 120 1.67 -14.39 -9.21
N MET A 121 2.09 -13.84 -8.07
CA MET A 121 3.34 -14.23 -7.42
C MET A 121 3.08 -15.43 -6.50
N PRO A 122 3.44 -16.66 -6.90
CA PRO A 122 2.86 -17.84 -6.29
C PRO A 122 3.58 -18.29 -5.03
N TYR A 123 4.49 -17.54 -4.39
CA TYR A 123 5.43 -18.13 -3.40
C TYR A 123 5.92 -17.20 -2.29
N MET A 124 5.05 -16.54 -1.53
CA MET A 124 5.54 -15.93 -0.30
C MET A 124 4.53 -15.98 0.84
N ALA A 125 4.86 -16.79 1.84
CA ALA A 125 4.54 -16.45 3.22
C ALA A 125 5.64 -15.50 3.69
N ILE A 126 5.37 -14.20 3.80
CA ILE A 126 6.31 -13.31 4.47
C ILE A 126 6.16 -13.51 5.97
N ASN A 127 7.25 -13.88 6.65
CA ASN A 127 7.35 -13.87 8.10
C ASN A 127 7.59 -12.44 8.58
N ILE A 128 6.52 -11.67 8.88
CA ILE A 128 6.68 -10.32 9.44
C ILE A 128 6.70 -10.41 10.97
N PRO A 129 7.82 -10.18 11.67
CA PRO A 129 7.81 -10.13 13.12
C PRO A 129 6.92 -8.98 13.58
N SER A 130 5.93 -9.24 14.45
CA SER A 130 5.19 -8.20 15.14
C SER A 130 6.14 -7.68 16.20
N ILE A 131 6.89 -6.67 15.83
CA ILE A 131 7.65 -5.93 16.82
C ILE A 131 6.61 -5.18 17.65
N SER A 132 6.63 -5.41 18.95
CA SER A 132 6.17 -4.43 19.92
C SER A 132 6.97 -3.14 19.70
N GLN A 133 6.46 -2.25 18.84
CA GLN A 133 6.94 -0.89 18.57
C GLN A 133 8.28 -0.70 17.79
N PRO A 134 8.47 0.47 17.14
CA PRO A 134 8.91 0.57 15.75
C PRO A 134 10.43 0.67 15.58
N GLY A 135 10.91 0.13 14.45
CA GLY A 135 12.30 0.20 14.04
C GLY A 135 12.77 -1.13 13.49
N ILE A 136 12.33 -1.49 12.29
CA ILE A 136 12.82 -2.67 11.58
C ILE A 136 14.29 -2.42 11.22
N LYS A 137 15.21 -2.98 12.01
CA LYS A 137 16.50 -3.43 11.52
C LYS A 137 16.33 -4.89 11.12
N SER A 138 16.12 -5.17 9.84
CA SER A 138 16.46 -6.46 9.27
C SER A 138 17.95 -6.46 8.94
N TRP A 139 18.72 -7.30 9.62
CA TRP A 139 20.11 -7.60 9.29
C TRP A 139 20.18 -9.05 8.79
N GLY A 140 20.69 -9.24 7.56
CA GLY A 140 21.17 -10.51 6.95
C GLY A 140 20.12 -11.62 6.79
N MET A 141 20.04 -12.38 5.71
CA MET A 141 20.96 -12.76 4.65
C MET A 141 20.14 -13.02 3.37
N GLY A 142 20.78 -12.84 2.21
CA GLY A 142 20.59 -13.66 1.00
C GLY A 142 19.19 -13.78 0.41
N ASP A 143 19.03 -13.17 -0.77
CA ASP A 143 18.14 -13.58 -1.85
C ASP A 143 16.67 -13.11 -1.84
N THR A 144 16.45 -12.18 -2.78
CA THR A 144 15.22 -11.87 -3.53
C THR A 144 14.05 -11.28 -2.74
N LEU A 145 14.04 -9.94 -2.69
CA LEU A 145 12.94 -9.10 -2.23
C LEU A 145 11.73 -9.26 -3.15
N VAL A 146 10.58 -9.64 -2.59
CA VAL A 146 9.29 -9.48 -3.25
C VAL A 146 8.36 -8.68 -2.32
N PRO A 147 7.68 -7.62 -2.82
CA PRO A 147 6.76 -6.82 -2.01
C PRO A 147 5.43 -7.56 -1.78
N VAL A 148 4.95 -7.57 -0.54
CA VAL A 148 3.58 -7.97 -0.20
C VAL A 148 2.66 -6.75 -0.28
N PHE A 149 1.67 -6.84 -1.17
CA PHE A 149 0.57 -5.88 -1.30
C PHE A 149 -0.59 -6.33 -0.43
N GLU A 150 -1.05 -5.48 0.49
CA GLU A 150 -2.34 -5.64 1.16
C GLU A 150 -3.34 -4.65 0.56
N ILE A 151 -4.40 -5.17 -0.06
CA ILE A 151 -5.48 -4.38 -0.66
C ILE A 151 -6.44 -3.99 0.46
N ALA A 152 -6.39 -2.73 0.88
CA ALA A 152 -7.44 -2.14 1.70
C ALA A 152 -8.61 -1.70 0.80
N VAL A 153 -9.74 -2.39 0.92
CA VAL A 153 -11.03 -1.89 0.41
C VAL A 153 -11.42 -0.69 1.26
N VAL A 154 -11.39 0.50 0.66
CA VAL A 154 -11.92 1.72 1.28
C VAL A 154 -13.43 1.71 1.08
N GLU A 155 -14.20 1.55 2.16
CA GLU A 155 -15.64 1.78 2.14
C GLU A 155 -15.93 3.21 1.69
N PHE A 156 -16.68 3.34 0.61
CA PHE A 156 -17.27 4.61 0.19
C PHE A 156 -18.38 4.96 1.20
N VAL A 157 -18.16 5.96 2.04
CA VAL A 157 -19.26 6.63 2.75
C VAL A 157 -19.89 7.62 1.76
N PRO A 158 -21.13 7.40 1.29
CA PRO A 158 -21.82 8.43 0.52
C PRO A 158 -22.13 9.59 1.46
N LEU A 159 -21.61 10.78 1.14
CA LEU A 159 -22.02 12.03 1.77
C LEU A 159 -23.51 12.24 1.48
N ALA A 160 -24.34 11.96 2.48
CA ALA A 160 -25.76 12.30 2.46
C ALA A 160 -25.92 13.83 2.44
N ASN A 161 -26.50 14.31 1.34
CA ASN A 161 -27.35 15.50 1.19
C ASN A 161 -27.10 16.68 2.14
N CYS A 162 -26.21 17.60 1.74
CA CYS A 162 -26.37 19.00 2.12
C CYS A 162 -27.46 19.64 1.25
N ALA A 163 -28.61 19.91 1.88
CA ALA A 163 -29.71 20.66 1.31
C ALA A 163 -29.25 22.02 0.77
N SER A 164 -29.37 22.23 -0.54
CA SER A 164 -29.22 23.55 -1.14
C SER A 164 -30.38 24.44 -0.70
N LYS A 165 -30.06 25.51 0.04
CA LYS A 165 -30.98 26.62 0.31
C LYS A 165 -31.49 27.19 -1.02
N LYS A 166 -32.81 27.24 -1.16
CA LYS A 166 -33.52 28.01 -2.18
C LYS A 166 -33.11 29.47 -2.07
N THR A 167 -32.60 30.03 -3.17
CA THR A 167 -32.56 31.48 -3.38
C THR A 167 -33.52 31.83 -4.52
N ASP A 168 -34.41 32.77 -4.20
CA ASP A 168 -35.49 33.26 -5.04
C ASP A 168 -34.99 33.90 -6.34
N THR A 169 -35.55 33.46 -7.47
CA THR A 169 -35.47 34.17 -8.75
C THR A 169 -36.65 35.14 -8.92
N PRO A 170 -36.43 36.40 -9.34
CA PRO A 170 -37.54 37.31 -9.64
C PRO A 170 -38.14 37.04 -11.02
N LYS A 171 -39.47 37.08 -11.08
CA LYS A 171 -40.30 36.96 -12.29
C LYS A 171 -39.96 38.06 -13.31
N ARG A 172 -39.59 37.68 -14.55
CA ARG A 172 -39.56 38.59 -15.70
C ARG A 172 -40.72 38.31 -16.67
N ARG A 173 -41.39 39.41 -17.02
CA ARG A 173 -42.60 39.54 -17.83
C ARG A 173 -42.43 39.01 -19.26
N ARG A 174 -43.50 38.40 -19.78
CA ARG A 174 -43.70 38.08 -21.20
C ARG A 174 -43.82 39.36 -22.02
N CYS A 175 -43.00 39.50 -23.06
CA CYS A 175 -43.29 40.38 -24.20
C CYS A 175 -43.19 39.55 -25.49
N ARG A 176 -44.27 39.57 -26.28
CA ARG A 176 -44.35 39.03 -27.65
C ARG A 176 -43.45 39.84 -28.59
N PRO A 177 -42.83 39.25 -29.62
CA PRO A 177 -42.30 40.01 -30.74
C PRO A 177 -43.42 40.27 -31.77
N ARG A 178 -43.58 41.54 -32.16
CA ARG A 178 -44.23 41.93 -33.43
C ARG A 178 -43.17 41.94 -34.53
N SER A 179 -43.57 41.41 -35.68
CA SER A 179 -42.86 41.45 -36.95
C SER A 179 -42.38 42.87 -37.33
N SER A 180 -41.16 42.98 -37.83
CA SER A 180 -40.88 43.93 -38.90
C SER A 180 -39.81 43.36 -39.84
N LYS A 181 -40.15 43.48 -41.13
CA LYS A 181 -39.34 43.14 -42.29
C LYS A 181 -38.09 44.02 -42.28
N ASN A 182 -36.91 43.42 -42.39
CA ASN A 182 -35.76 44.07 -43.00
C ASN A 182 -34.85 43.01 -43.61
N LYS A 183 -34.58 43.18 -44.91
CA LYS A 183 -33.69 42.37 -45.76
C LYS A 183 -32.27 42.38 -45.19
N PRO A 184 -31.52 41.27 -45.18
CA PRO A 184 -30.08 41.34 -44.98
C PRO A 184 -29.38 41.64 -46.29
N ASN A 185 -28.59 42.71 -46.27
CA ASN A 185 -27.51 42.98 -47.21
C ASN A 185 -26.48 41.84 -47.10
N ILE A 186 -26.17 41.19 -48.22
CA ILE A 186 -25.08 40.21 -48.31
C ILE A 186 -23.77 41.02 -48.29
N LEU A 187 -23.25 41.24 -47.09
CA LEU A 187 -21.86 41.66 -46.90
C LEU A 187 -20.99 40.40 -46.91
N SER A 188 -20.02 40.40 -47.81
CA SER A 188 -18.98 39.38 -47.95
C SER A 188 -18.36 39.06 -46.60
N ARG A 189 -18.58 37.83 -46.12
CA ARG A 189 -17.86 37.28 -44.97
C ARG A 189 -16.40 37.12 -45.40
N GLY A 190 -15.53 38.02 -44.93
CA GLY A 190 -14.11 37.74 -44.85
C GLY A 190 -13.86 36.46 -44.03
N PRO A 191 -12.68 35.84 -44.17
CA PRO A 191 -12.37 34.58 -43.48
C PRO A 191 -12.60 34.77 -41.98
N ILE A 192 -13.53 33.98 -41.44
CA ILE A 192 -13.73 33.88 -39.99
C ILE A 192 -12.44 33.30 -39.45
N ALA A 193 -11.58 34.15 -38.89
CA ALA A 193 -10.42 33.71 -38.14
C ALA A 193 -10.94 32.78 -37.04
N GLN A 194 -10.67 31.47 -37.19
CA GLN A 194 -10.96 30.50 -36.16
C GLN A 194 -10.20 30.96 -34.91
N ASN A 195 -10.96 31.40 -33.92
CA ASN A 195 -10.43 31.82 -32.63
C ASN A 195 -9.97 30.54 -31.92
N ILE A 196 -8.80 30.03 -32.29
CA ILE A 196 -8.19 28.86 -31.65
C ILE A 196 -7.92 29.29 -30.21
N PRO A 197 -8.58 28.68 -29.21
CA PRO A 197 -8.34 29.05 -27.83
C PRO A 197 -6.84 28.88 -27.53
N ALA A 198 -6.21 29.97 -27.10
CA ALA A 198 -4.80 29.98 -26.75
C ALA A 198 -4.53 28.85 -25.76
N LYS A 199 -3.54 27.99 -26.05
CA LYS A 199 -3.15 26.90 -25.15
C LYS A 199 -2.87 27.51 -23.76
N PRO A 200 -3.44 26.96 -22.68
CA PRO A 200 -3.26 27.50 -21.34
C PRO A 200 -1.77 27.51 -20.99
N LYS A 201 -1.26 28.69 -20.62
CA LYS A 201 0.15 28.88 -20.25
C LYS A 201 0.45 28.09 -18.97
N MET A 202 1.44 27.21 -19.03
CA MET A 202 1.88 26.41 -17.90
C MET A 202 2.47 27.31 -16.81
N ARG A 203 1.95 27.21 -15.58
CA ARG A 203 2.48 27.96 -14.43
C ARG A 203 3.65 27.21 -13.80
N THR A 204 4.57 27.94 -13.17
CA THR A 204 5.75 27.36 -12.53
C THR A 204 5.72 27.62 -11.03
N ASN A 205 5.84 26.56 -10.25
CA ASN A 205 6.01 26.56 -8.81
C ASN A 205 7.49 26.40 -8.48
N THR A 206 8.09 27.42 -7.87
CA THR A 206 9.52 27.39 -7.54
C THR A 206 9.73 26.78 -6.16
N VAL A 207 10.56 25.74 -6.07
CA VAL A 207 10.86 25.02 -4.83
C VAL A 207 12.26 25.40 -4.34
N SER A 208 12.40 25.70 -3.05
CA SER A 208 13.71 25.95 -2.43
C SER A 208 13.76 25.31 -1.05
N LEU A 209 14.92 24.72 -0.74
CA LEU A 209 15.28 24.25 0.58
C LEU A 209 16.21 25.28 1.20
N ARG A 210 16.05 25.56 2.49
CA ARG A 210 16.95 26.45 3.24
C ARG A 210 17.45 25.73 4.47
N ASN A 211 18.76 25.57 4.59
CA ASN A 211 19.36 25.01 5.80
C ASN A 211 19.17 25.99 6.96
N THR A 212 18.56 25.52 8.04
CA THR A 212 18.27 26.30 9.25
C THR A 212 19.26 26.01 10.37
N LYS A 213 19.77 24.78 10.47
CA LYS A 213 20.70 24.35 11.51
C LYS A 213 21.40 23.05 11.11
N ARG A 214 22.68 22.91 11.41
CA ARG A 214 23.40 21.62 11.36
C ARG A 214 23.39 20.95 12.73
N ASN A 215 23.22 19.63 12.74
CA ASN A 215 23.37 18.78 13.93
C ASN A 215 24.27 17.57 13.60
N ALA A 216 24.58 16.74 14.60
CA ALA A 216 25.43 15.56 14.43
C ALA A 216 24.85 14.51 13.47
N PHE A 217 23.56 14.59 13.14
CA PHE A 217 22.82 13.66 12.26
C PHE A 217 22.57 14.25 10.86
N GLY A 218 23.02 15.47 10.59
CA GLY A 218 22.87 16.16 9.30
C GLY A 218 22.31 17.58 9.38
N GLY A 219 21.72 18.05 8.28
CA GLY A 219 21.15 19.40 8.17
C GLY A 219 19.64 19.40 8.42
N LEU A 220 19.13 20.41 9.13
CA LEU A 220 17.70 20.70 9.23
C LEU A 220 17.33 21.73 8.17
N TYR A 221 16.32 21.42 7.36
CA TYR A 221 15.89 22.27 6.26
C TYR A 221 14.44 22.72 6.43
N ASP A 222 14.19 23.99 6.13
CA ASP A 222 12.86 24.53 5.86
C ASP A 222 12.62 24.52 4.35
N VAL A 223 11.42 24.14 3.92
CA VAL A 223 11.08 24.02 2.50
C VAL A 223 10.04 25.06 2.11
N TYR A 224 10.26 25.71 0.97
CA TYR A 224 9.43 26.78 0.45
C TYR A 224 8.97 26.48 -0.97
N ILE A 225 7.69 26.70 -1.24
CA ILE A 225 7.07 26.66 -2.57
C ILE A 225 6.56 28.07 -2.87
N ASN A 226 7.03 28.68 -3.95
CA ASN A 226 6.71 30.07 -4.32
C ASN A 226 6.97 31.08 -3.18
N GLY A 227 8.06 30.87 -2.43
CA GLY A 227 8.41 31.71 -1.28
C GLY A 227 7.56 31.49 -0.03
N ARG A 228 6.50 30.67 -0.09
CA ARG A 228 5.72 30.27 1.09
C ARG A 228 6.33 29.03 1.72
N ARG A 229 6.57 29.06 3.03
CA ARG A 229 7.07 27.90 3.78
C ARG A 229 5.99 26.83 3.88
N VAL A 230 6.31 25.61 3.48
CA VAL A 230 5.39 24.46 3.47
C VAL A 230 5.80 23.34 4.41
N ALA A 231 7.10 23.21 4.73
CA ALA A 231 7.60 22.25 5.71
C ALA A 231 8.73 22.89 6.54
N THR A 232 8.85 22.48 7.80
CA THR A 232 9.86 23.00 8.72
C THR A 232 10.70 21.88 9.33
N LYS A 233 11.96 22.17 9.62
CA LYS A 233 12.88 21.28 10.37
C LYS A 233 12.94 19.84 9.84
N ARG A 234 12.90 19.66 8.52
CA ARG A 234 13.05 18.35 7.88
C ARG A 234 14.53 17.97 7.84
N MET A 235 14.90 16.83 8.44
CA MET A 235 16.30 16.40 8.51
C MET A 235 16.74 15.82 7.16
N ASN A 236 17.90 16.25 6.67
CA ASN A 236 18.49 15.80 5.41
C ASN A 236 17.48 15.83 4.25
N ALA A 237 16.68 16.90 4.20
CA ALA A 237 15.60 17.01 3.25
C ALA A 237 16.13 17.14 1.82
N ASN A 238 15.47 16.47 0.88
CA ASN A 238 15.72 16.59 -0.54
C ASN A 238 14.40 16.73 -1.30
N ALA A 239 14.41 17.41 -2.44
CA ALA A 239 13.25 17.59 -3.30
C ALA A 239 13.47 16.87 -4.63
N LYS A 240 12.44 16.16 -5.09
CA LYS A 240 12.41 15.54 -6.41
C LYS A 240 11.04 15.74 -7.05
N THR A 241 11.03 15.92 -8.36
CA THR A 241 9.81 16.09 -9.14
C THR A 241 9.50 14.82 -9.94
N PHE A 242 8.21 14.59 -10.20
CA PHE A 242 7.68 13.40 -10.87
C PHE A 242 6.55 13.80 -11.83
N MET A 243 6.16 12.88 -12.73
CA MET A 243 5.01 13.05 -13.62
C MET A 243 5.14 14.33 -14.45
N ASN A 244 6.22 14.45 -15.22
CA ASN A 244 6.57 15.66 -16.01
C ASN A 244 6.63 16.93 -15.16
N ASN A 245 7.28 16.84 -14.00
CA ASN A 245 7.40 17.91 -13.02
C ASN A 245 6.10 18.40 -12.38
N ARG A 246 4.98 17.70 -12.55
CA ARG A 246 3.69 18.14 -12.01
C ARG A 246 3.51 17.80 -10.53
N ILE A 247 4.20 16.78 -10.04
CA ILE A 247 4.18 16.38 -8.62
C ILE A 247 5.55 16.64 -8.00
N LEU A 248 5.56 17.13 -6.77
CA LEU A 248 6.77 17.30 -5.96
C LEU A 248 6.74 16.30 -4.80
N ALA A 249 7.85 15.60 -4.58
CA ALA A 249 8.09 14.82 -3.36
C ALA A 249 9.25 15.44 -2.59
N LEU A 250 9.06 15.64 -1.29
CA LEU A 250 10.10 16.05 -0.35
C LEU A 250 10.48 14.84 0.51
N SER A 251 11.65 14.26 0.26
CA SER A 251 12.19 13.21 1.12
C SER A 251 12.87 13.82 2.34
N TYR A 252 12.78 13.18 3.51
CA TYR A 252 13.47 13.60 4.72
C TYR A 252 13.60 12.45 5.70
N GLN A 253 14.62 12.51 6.55
CA GLN A 253 14.88 11.52 7.59
C GLN A 253 14.15 11.86 8.88
N VAL A 254 13.67 10.83 9.57
CA VAL A 254 13.10 10.95 10.92
C VAL A 254 14.14 10.44 11.94
N PRO A 255 14.40 11.18 13.04
CA PRO A 255 15.45 10.83 14.00
C PRO A 255 15.36 9.40 14.55
N ALA A 256 14.15 8.87 14.71
CA ALA A 256 13.90 7.57 15.33
C ALA A 256 14.01 6.37 14.36
N GLY A 257 14.14 6.60 13.05
CA GLY A 257 13.95 5.53 12.06
C GLY A 257 15.04 5.36 11.01
N LEU A 258 15.87 6.38 10.74
CA LEU A 258 16.77 6.44 9.56
C LEU A 258 16.09 6.07 8.23
N THR A 259 14.77 6.00 8.19
CA THR A 259 13.96 5.76 7.00
C THR A 259 13.57 7.11 6.41
N ASP A 260 13.64 7.20 5.09
CA ASP A 260 13.14 8.36 4.37
C ASP A 260 11.61 8.36 4.39
N ASN A 261 11.05 9.45 4.89
CA ASN A 261 9.65 9.78 4.72
C ASN A 261 9.50 10.81 3.62
N TYR A 262 8.33 10.81 2.98
CA TYR A 262 8.04 11.70 1.87
C TYR A 262 6.79 12.54 2.15
N ASP A 263 6.90 13.86 1.98
CA ASP A 263 5.75 14.74 1.81
C ASP A 263 5.49 14.90 0.31
N ILE A 264 4.29 14.58 -0.16
CA ILE A 264 3.90 14.71 -1.57
C ILE A 264 3.08 15.98 -1.75
N PHE A 265 3.32 16.74 -2.81
CA PHE A 265 2.58 17.96 -3.15
C PHE A 265 1.97 17.86 -4.54
N TRP A 266 0.69 18.20 -4.61
CA TRP A 266 -0.07 18.31 -5.85
C TRP A 266 0.39 19.51 -6.69
N PRO A 267 0.02 19.58 -7.98
CA PRO A 267 0.42 20.68 -8.87
C PRO A 267 0.08 22.07 -8.36
N ASP A 268 -0.93 22.24 -7.50
CA ASP A 268 -1.32 23.51 -6.91
C ASP A 268 -0.53 23.89 -5.64
N GLY A 269 0.44 23.06 -5.24
CA GLY A 269 1.25 23.23 -4.03
C GLY A 269 0.55 22.77 -2.74
N THR A 270 -0.63 22.15 -2.83
CA THR A 270 -1.27 21.54 -1.66
C THR A 270 -0.60 20.21 -1.31
N GLN A 271 -0.40 19.96 -0.02
CA GLN A 271 0.16 18.69 0.43
C GLN A 271 -0.89 17.58 0.24
N PHE A 272 -0.48 16.49 -0.40
CA PHE A 272 -1.25 15.27 -0.43
C PHE A 272 -1.25 14.64 0.96
N TYR A 273 -2.41 14.68 1.60
CA TYR A 273 -2.62 14.11 2.92
C TYR A 273 -3.08 12.66 2.80
N ILE A 274 -2.38 11.77 3.50
CA ILE A 274 -2.82 10.39 3.68
C ILE A 274 -3.58 10.36 5.01
N GLY A 275 -4.89 10.24 4.89
CA GLY A 275 -5.75 10.06 6.06
C GLY A 275 -5.56 8.69 6.69
N GLY A 276 -5.78 8.65 8.00
CA GLY A 276 -5.83 7.42 8.77
C GLY A 276 -4.60 7.17 9.63
N THR A 277 -4.78 6.21 10.53
CA THR A 277 -3.73 5.70 11.40
C THR A 277 -3.57 4.21 11.18
N HIS A 278 -2.36 3.72 11.36
CA HIS A 278 -2.09 2.30 11.34
C HIS A 278 -2.85 1.63 12.48
N ARG A 279 -3.78 0.73 12.15
CA ARG A 279 -4.75 0.15 13.09
C ARG A 279 -4.11 -0.47 14.34
N ILE A 280 -2.91 -1.02 14.21
CA ILE A 280 -2.18 -1.68 15.31
C ILE A 280 -1.37 -0.68 16.15
N THR A 281 -0.72 0.31 15.53
CA THR A 281 0.25 1.17 16.21
C THR A 281 -0.34 2.52 16.61
N GLY A 282 -1.53 2.86 16.08
CA GLY A 282 -2.16 4.17 16.23
C GLY A 282 -1.40 5.31 15.54
N GLN A 283 -0.27 5.02 14.88
CA GLN A 283 0.57 6.02 14.26
C GLN A 283 -0.04 6.52 12.95
N PRO A 284 0.14 7.80 12.58
CA PRO A 284 -0.25 8.30 11.27
C PRO A 284 0.42 7.50 10.14
N ILE A 285 -0.34 7.23 9.08
CA ILE A 285 0.22 6.60 7.88
C ILE A 285 1.05 7.64 7.11
N THR A 286 2.27 7.29 6.74
CA THR A 286 3.21 8.17 6.01
C THR A 286 3.63 7.53 4.70
N VAL A 287 4.13 8.32 3.74
CA VAL A 287 4.78 7.80 2.54
C VAL A 287 6.23 7.48 2.87
N ASN A 288 6.67 6.26 2.61
CA ASN A 288 8.05 5.80 2.85
C ASN A 288 8.83 5.53 1.56
N SER A 289 8.16 5.50 0.41
CA SER A 289 8.79 5.28 -0.88
C SER A 289 7.97 5.91 -2.01
N VAL A 290 8.68 6.39 -3.03
CA VAL A 290 8.09 7.02 -4.22
C VAL A 290 8.79 6.48 -5.45
N SER A 291 8.03 5.92 -6.38
CA SER A 291 8.56 5.40 -7.65
C SER A 291 7.63 5.77 -8.80
N GLU A 292 8.20 6.07 -9.96
CA GLU A 292 7.43 6.41 -11.15
C GLU A 292 7.69 5.35 -12.23
N GLN A 293 6.61 4.74 -12.74
CA GLN A 293 6.67 3.73 -13.79
C GLN A 293 5.42 3.82 -14.66
N ASN A 294 5.57 3.70 -15.98
CA ASN A 294 4.46 3.69 -16.94
C ASN A 294 3.51 4.91 -16.81
N ASN A 295 4.05 6.11 -16.58
CA ASN A 295 3.28 7.34 -16.30
C ASN A 295 2.33 7.22 -15.10
N GLU A 296 2.68 6.39 -14.12
CA GLU A 296 2.02 6.32 -12.83
C GLU A 296 3.06 6.56 -11.72
N LEU A 297 2.68 7.38 -10.74
CA LEU A 297 3.45 7.57 -9.52
C LEU A 297 2.91 6.62 -8.44
N ARG A 298 3.75 5.72 -7.97
CA ARG A 298 3.46 4.76 -6.90
C ARG A 298 4.07 5.26 -5.59
N LEU A 299 3.21 5.43 -4.60
CA LEU A 299 3.56 5.82 -3.25
C LEU A 299 3.42 4.59 -2.35
N GLY A 300 4.55 4.08 -1.84
CA GLY A 300 4.53 3.08 -0.77
C GLY A 300 4.29 3.75 0.57
N LEU A 301 3.38 3.17 1.36
CA LEU A 301 2.95 3.72 2.63
C LEU A 301 3.54 2.93 3.80
N SER A 302 3.60 3.54 4.98
CA SER A 302 4.13 2.92 6.21
C SER A 302 3.32 1.74 6.72
N ASN A 303 2.08 1.56 6.24
CA ASN A 303 1.25 0.39 6.48
C ASN A 303 1.32 -0.64 5.33
N ASN A 304 2.35 -0.58 4.49
CA ASN A 304 2.57 -1.43 3.31
C ASN A 304 1.49 -1.31 2.22
N ALA A 305 0.54 -0.37 2.35
CA ALA A 305 -0.36 -0.06 1.26
C ALA A 305 0.38 0.68 0.14
N VAL A 306 -0.13 0.58 -1.08
CA VAL A 306 0.36 1.35 -2.22
C VAL A 306 -0.73 2.26 -2.72
N ARG A 307 -0.41 3.56 -2.81
CA ARG A 307 -1.27 4.53 -3.48
C ARG A 307 -0.70 4.82 -4.86
N VAL A 308 -1.53 4.64 -5.89
CA VAL A 308 -1.18 4.98 -7.27
C VAL A 308 -1.81 6.31 -7.63
N ILE A 309 -1.02 7.21 -8.22
CA ILE A 309 -1.46 8.47 -8.81
C ILE A 309 -1.19 8.38 -10.31
N ARG A 310 -2.24 8.57 -11.10
CA ARG A 310 -2.21 8.51 -12.57
C ARG A 310 -2.28 9.90 -13.18
N GLU A 311 -1.92 10.03 -14.45
CA GLU A 311 -2.05 11.31 -15.18
C GLU A 311 -3.49 11.84 -15.17
N ASN A 312 -4.49 10.94 -15.22
CA ASN A 312 -5.90 11.32 -15.13
C ASN A 312 -6.27 11.96 -13.77
N ASP A 313 -5.60 11.58 -12.68
CA ASP A 313 -5.79 12.24 -11.38
C ASP A 313 -5.29 13.69 -11.39
N LEU A 314 -4.38 14.01 -12.31
CA LEU A 314 -3.82 15.34 -12.50
C LEU A 314 -4.67 16.25 -13.40
N ALA A 315 -5.66 15.68 -14.10
CA ALA A 315 -6.54 16.43 -15.01
C ALA A 315 -7.40 17.48 -14.29
N ARG A 316 -7.65 17.30 -12.99
CA ARG A 316 -8.40 18.24 -12.15
C ARG A 316 -7.62 19.51 -11.77
N PHE A 317 -6.31 19.51 -11.97
CA PHE A 317 -5.45 20.65 -11.64
C PHE A 317 -5.14 21.46 -12.89
N ALA A 318 -5.02 22.78 -12.73
CA ALA A 318 -4.48 23.64 -13.77
C ALA A 318 -3.08 23.15 -14.21
N PRO A 319 -2.66 23.41 -15.46
CA PRO A 319 -1.31 23.05 -15.92
C PRO A 319 -0.27 23.85 -15.14
N GLN A 320 0.36 23.19 -14.17
CA GLN A 320 1.42 23.72 -13.33
C GLN A 320 2.55 22.68 -13.22
N GLN A 321 3.79 23.16 -13.11
CA GLN A 321 4.98 22.34 -12.88
C GLN A 321 5.80 22.90 -11.72
N PHE A 322 6.56 22.05 -11.07
CA PHE A 322 7.56 22.41 -10.08
C PHE A 322 8.94 22.57 -10.74
N VAL A 323 9.67 23.60 -10.33
CA VAL A 323 11.07 23.82 -10.70
C VAL A 323 11.88 23.92 -9.41
N LEU A 324 12.91 23.07 -9.31
CA LEU A 324 13.80 23.03 -8.16
C LEU A 324 14.88 24.11 -8.33
N ASN A 325 15.02 25.00 -7.34
CA ASN A 325 16.15 25.93 -7.31
C ASN A 325 17.41 25.19 -6.85
N GLU A 326 18.22 24.75 -7.81
CA GLU A 326 19.50 24.03 -7.55
C GLU A 326 20.60 24.91 -6.93
N LYS A 327 20.33 26.20 -6.67
CA LYS A 327 21.33 27.14 -6.14
C LYS A 327 21.59 26.99 -4.63
N GLN A 328 21.92 25.81 -4.11
CA GLN A 328 22.52 25.66 -2.77
C GLN A 328 23.45 24.43 -2.73
N LYS A 329 24.67 24.60 -3.23
CA LYS A 329 25.83 23.78 -2.84
C LYS A 329 26.35 24.26 -1.49
#